data_AF-A0A967N8L8-F1
#
_entry.id   AF-A0A967N8L8-F1
#
_cell.length_a   1.000
_cell.length_b   1.000
_cell.length_c   1.000
_cell.angle_alpha   90.00
_cell.angle_beta   90.00
_cell.angle_gamma   90.00
#
_symmetry.space_group_name_H-M   'P 1'
#
loop_
_entity.id
_entity.type
_entity.pdbx_description
1 polymer ?
#
loop_
_entity_poly.entity_id
_entity_poly.type
_entity_poly.pdbx_seq_one_letter_code
_entity_poly.pdbx_strand_id
1 'polypeptide(L)'
;ADALLGDLGLTNEDGVPTDVAAEEVLIFFMWAHTRALQLAFVGRAPDERIREALDRFHAAVFEDMVTHGTPSSQIPLFEQRVSTRYSQYYEAANRSDSEVGVAAARAFATAAGKHDSNGLSEALTRRAVAAADPLRDFLEEVELKA
;
A
#
# COMPACT_ATOMS: atom_id res chain seq x y z
N ALA A 1 -6.75 -12.80 2.49
CA ALA A 1 -6.00 -12.23 1.36
C ALA A 1 -6.48 -12.84 0.04
N ASP A 2 -6.60 -14.17 -0.03
CA ASP A 2 -6.98 -14.91 -1.25
C ASP A 2 -8.30 -14.48 -1.91
N ALA A 3 -9.37 -14.26 -1.13
CA ALA A 3 -10.64 -13.78 -1.69
C ALA A 3 -10.52 -12.38 -2.33
N LEU A 4 -9.68 -11.51 -1.76
CA LEU A 4 -9.45 -10.16 -2.28
C LEU A 4 -8.69 -10.20 -3.61
N LEU A 5 -7.68 -11.06 -3.72
CA LEU A 5 -6.84 -11.15 -4.91
C LEU A 5 -7.57 -11.84 -6.07
N GLY A 6 -8.43 -12.82 -5.75
CA GLY A 6 -9.37 -13.42 -6.70
C GLY A 6 -10.41 -12.42 -7.21
N ASP A 7 -11.06 -11.66 -6.32
CA ASP A 7 -12.06 -10.65 -6.70
C ASP A 7 -11.47 -9.49 -7.53
N LEU A 8 -10.18 -9.21 -7.38
CA LEU A 8 -9.46 -8.18 -8.17
C LEU A 8 -8.88 -8.73 -9.49
N GLY A 9 -9.09 -10.02 -9.79
CA GLY A 9 -8.56 -10.65 -11.01
C GLY A 9 -7.03 -10.75 -11.06
N LEU A 10 -6.37 -10.68 -9.90
CA LEU A 10 -4.89 -10.62 -9.77
C LEU A 10 -4.25 -12.01 -9.64
N THR A 11 -5.02 -13.06 -9.85
CA THR A 11 -4.56 -14.43 -9.85
C THR A 11 -4.15 -14.88 -11.26
N ASN A 12 -3.16 -15.77 -11.34
CA ASN A 12 -2.84 -16.52 -12.55
C ASN A 12 -3.99 -17.50 -12.91
N GLU A 13 -3.81 -18.27 -13.99
CA GLU A 13 -4.82 -19.24 -14.46
C GLU A 13 -5.20 -20.29 -13.40
N ASP A 14 -4.33 -20.51 -12.41
CA ASP A 14 -4.53 -21.44 -11.29
C ASP A 14 -5.14 -20.79 -10.03
N GLY A 15 -5.50 -19.50 -10.06
CA GLY A 15 -6.05 -18.81 -8.89
C GLY A 15 -4.99 -18.31 -7.89
N VAL A 16 -3.70 -18.36 -8.24
CA VAL A 16 -2.58 -17.91 -7.38
C VAL A 16 -2.08 -16.54 -7.83
N PRO A 17 -1.94 -15.55 -6.94
CA PRO A 17 -1.34 -14.26 -7.27
C PRO A 17 0.08 -14.44 -7.83
N THR A 18 0.46 -13.70 -8.86
CA THR A 18 1.89 -13.62 -9.21
C THR A 18 2.64 -12.89 -8.09
N ASP A 19 3.88 -13.29 -7.79
CA ASP A 19 4.69 -12.65 -6.74
C ASP A 19 4.73 -11.13 -6.91
N VAL A 20 4.85 -10.66 -8.16
CA VAL A 20 4.85 -9.23 -8.51
C VAL A 20 3.51 -8.56 -8.19
N ALA A 21 2.37 -9.22 -8.43
CA ALA A 21 1.06 -8.66 -8.09
C ALA A 21 0.83 -8.60 -6.57
N ALA A 22 1.28 -9.62 -5.84
CA ALA A 22 1.22 -9.63 -4.38
C ALA A 22 2.07 -8.48 -3.79
N GLU A 23 3.26 -8.26 -4.34
CA GLU A 23 4.13 -7.15 -3.96
C GLU A 23 3.51 -5.77 -4.27
N GLU A 24 2.87 -5.60 -5.42
CA GLU A 24 2.17 -4.33 -5.71
C GLU A 24 1.03 -4.06 -4.73
N VAL A 25 0.27 -5.10 -4.37
CA VAL A 25 -0.79 -4.99 -3.35
C VAL A 25 -0.21 -4.63 -1.99
N LEU A 26 0.92 -5.24 -1.60
CA LEU A 26 1.63 -4.89 -0.37
C LEU A 26 2.08 -3.42 -0.39
N ILE A 27 2.71 -2.96 -1.47
CA ILE A 27 3.15 -1.56 -1.62
C ILE A 27 1.96 -0.59 -1.46
N PHE A 28 0.83 -0.91 -2.07
CA PHE A 28 -0.39 -0.11 -1.95
C PHE A 28 -0.90 -0.03 -0.51
N PHE A 29 -0.94 -1.15 0.21
CA PHE A 29 -1.33 -1.15 1.62
C PHE A 29 -0.35 -0.39 2.50
N MET A 30 0.96 -0.55 2.29
CA MET A 30 1.96 0.22 3.02
C MET A 30 1.76 1.72 2.81
N TRP A 31 1.46 2.15 1.58
CA TRP A 31 1.18 3.56 1.28
C TRP A 31 -0.11 4.03 1.97
N ALA A 32 -1.19 3.25 1.91
CA ALA A 32 -2.46 3.60 2.53
C ALA A 32 -2.31 3.80 4.05
N HIS A 33 -1.55 2.93 4.73
CA HIS A 33 -1.26 3.06 6.15
C HIS A 33 -0.35 4.26 6.44
N THR A 34 0.66 4.50 5.58
CA THR A 34 1.52 5.69 5.68
C THR A 34 0.69 6.97 5.63
N ARG A 35 -0.22 7.06 4.66
CA ARG A 35 -1.10 8.22 4.49
C ARG A 35 -2.08 8.36 5.65
N ALA A 36 -2.64 7.26 6.17
CA ALA A 36 -3.52 7.28 7.33
C ALA A 36 -2.80 7.83 8.58
N LEU A 37 -1.58 7.35 8.86
CA LEU A 37 -0.76 7.85 9.98
C LEU A 37 -0.43 9.33 9.83
N GLN A 38 -0.04 9.76 8.62
CA GLN A 38 0.20 11.17 8.34
C GLN A 38 -1.05 12.02 8.58
N LEU A 39 -2.21 11.62 8.03
CA LEU A 39 -3.45 12.36 8.21
C LEU A 39 -3.88 12.43 9.69
N ALA A 40 -3.69 11.35 10.45
CA ALA A 40 -4.09 11.29 11.86
C ALA A 40 -3.17 12.12 12.78
N PHE A 41 -1.88 12.22 12.48
CA PHE A 41 -0.89 12.82 13.38
C PHE A 41 -0.33 14.18 12.95
N VAL A 42 -0.53 14.61 11.69
CA VAL A 42 -0.10 15.94 11.24
C VAL A 42 -0.72 17.01 12.13
N GLY A 43 0.15 17.89 12.67
CA GLY A 43 -0.25 18.95 13.60
C GLY A 43 -0.50 18.49 15.05
N ARG A 44 -0.46 17.18 15.33
CA ARG A 44 -0.65 16.58 16.66
C ARG A 44 0.63 15.97 17.24
N ALA A 45 1.59 15.62 16.40
CA ALA A 45 2.90 15.11 16.78
C ALA A 45 4.02 15.82 16.00
N PRO A 46 5.26 15.87 16.53
CA PRO A 46 6.41 16.37 15.76
C PRO A 46 6.65 15.54 14.50
N ASP A 47 7.01 16.20 13.40
CA ASP A 47 7.24 15.54 12.10
C ASP A 47 8.31 14.44 12.19
N GLU A 48 9.36 14.65 12.97
CA GLU A 48 10.41 13.65 13.20
C GLU A 48 9.84 12.38 13.84
N ARG A 49 8.84 12.50 14.73
CA ARG A 49 8.21 11.34 15.39
C ARG A 49 7.30 10.57 14.44
N ILE A 50 6.55 11.28 13.60
CA ILE A 50 5.73 10.65 12.57
C ILE A 50 6.64 9.88 11.61
N ARG A 51 7.75 10.50 11.20
CA ARG A 51 8.76 9.85 10.35
C ARG A 51 9.35 8.61 11.01
N GLU A 52 9.79 8.71 12.26
CA GLU A 52 10.38 7.60 13.02
C GLU A 52 9.41 6.40 13.13
N ALA A 53 8.12 6.67 13.36
CA ALA A 53 7.09 5.63 13.41
C ALA A 53 6.88 4.96 12.04
N LEU A 54 6.86 5.73 10.96
CA LEU A 54 6.73 5.22 9.59
C LEU A 54 7.95 4.39 9.17
N ASP A 55 9.16 4.88 9.47
CA ASP A 55 10.41 4.16 9.19
C ASP A 55 10.41 2.79 9.90
N ARG A 56 9.93 2.71 11.15
CA ARG A 56 9.77 1.43 11.88
C ARG A 56 8.70 0.54 11.26
N PHE A 57 7.59 1.10 10.82
CA PHE A 57 6.54 0.33 10.14
C PHE A 57 7.07 -0.32 8.87
N HIS A 58 7.80 0.41 8.03
CA HIS A 58 8.41 -0.14 6.81
C HIS A 58 9.48 -1.17 7.13
N ALA A 59 10.36 -0.91 8.10
CA ALA A 59 11.39 -1.86 8.54
C ALA A 59 10.77 -3.19 8.99
N ALA A 60 9.72 -3.15 9.81
CA ALA A 60 9.03 -4.35 10.27
C ALA A 60 8.43 -5.17 9.12
N VAL A 61 7.88 -4.51 8.09
CA VAL A 61 7.38 -5.21 6.89
C VAL A 61 8.53 -5.87 6.12
N PHE A 62 9.65 -5.18 5.91
CA PHE A 62 10.80 -5.76 5.20
C PHE A 62 11.44 -6.92 5.98
N GLU A 63 11.55 -6.80 7.30
CA GLU A 63 12.02 -7.88 8.18
C GLU A 63 11.10 -9.10 8.12
N ASP A 64 9.78 -8.89 8.09
CA ASP A 64 8.79 -9.95 7.94
C ASP A 64 8.90 -10.66 6.58
N MET A 65 9.07 -9.90 5.49
CA MET A 65 9.31 -10.46 4.16
C MET A 65 10.55 -11.37 4.15
N VAL A 66 11.67 -10.91 4.71
CA VAL A 66 12.90 -11.72 4.79
C VAL A 66 12.69 -12.97 5.65
N THR A 67 12.03 -12.82 6.79
CA THR A 67 11.70 -13.93 7.69
C THR A 67 10.87 -15.01 6.99
N HIS A 68 9.97 -14.61 6.09
CA HIS A 68 9.08 -15.50 5.36
C HIS A 68 9.58 -15.88 3.96
N GLY A 69 10.87 -15.69 3.69
CA GLY A 69 11.56 -16.30 2.56
C GLY A 69 11.88 -15.36 1.38
N THR A 70 11.58 -14.07 1.46
CA THR A 70 12.10 -13.10 0.49
C THR A 70 13.63 -12.99 0.64
N PRO A 71 14.43 -13.19 -0.42
CA PRO A 71 15.88 -13.02 -0.32
C PRO A 71 16.24 -11.57 0.08
N SER A 72 17.14 -11.41 1.04
CA SER A 72 17.59 -10.07 1.49
C SER A 72 18.20 -9.23 0.36
N SER A 73 18.77 -9.88 -0.66
CA SER A 73 19.28 -9.22 -1.87
C SER A 73 18.18 -8.61 -2.76
N GLN A 74 16.91 -9.01 -2.60
CA GLN A 74 15.78 -8.44 -3.34
C GLN A 74 15.15 -7.24 -2.64
N ILE A 75 15.40 -7.04 -1.33
CA ILE A 75 14.83 -5.92 -0.57
C ILE A 75 15.15 -4.55 -1.19
N PRO A 76 16.38 -4.25 -1.64
CA PRO A 76 16.66 -2.96 -2.28
C PRO A 76 15.85 -2.71 -3.56
N LEU A 77 15.54 -3.76 -4.33
CA LEU A 77 14.70 -3.66 -5.53
C LEU A 77 13.24 -3.40 -5.17
N PHE A 78 12.75 -4.06 -4.11
CA PHE A 78 11.42 -3.81 -3.58
C PHE A 78 11.29 -2.39 -3.04
N GLU A 79 12.27 -1.89 -2.28
CA GLU A 79 12.33 -0.50 -1.80
C GLU A 79 12.29 0.52 -2.95
N GLN A 80 13.02 0.26 -4.05
CA GLN A 80 12.97 1.12 -5.23
C GLN A 80 11.57 1.18 -5.84
N ARG A 81 10.86 0.05 -5.86
CA ARG A 81 9.46 -0.01 -6.32
C ARG A 81 8.52 0.71 -5.36
N VAL A 82 8.68 0.53 -4.04
CA VAL A 82 7.95 1.28 -3.01
C VAL A 82 8.08 2.78 -3.27
N SER A 83 9.30 3.28 -3.41
CA SER A 83 9.57 4.70 -3.67
C SER A 83 8.88 5.19 -4.94
N THR A 84 9.01 4.46 -6.05
CA THR A 84 8.38 4.79 -7.33
C THR A 84 6.86 4.87 -7.21
N ARG A 85 6.23 3.89 -6.55
CA ARG A 85 4.78 3.83 -6.35
C ARG A 85 4.29 4.92 -5.41
N TYR A 86 5.03 5.20 -4.34
CA TYR A 86 4.68 6.27 -3.41
C TYR A 86 4.62 7.61 -4.13
N SER A 87 5.61 7.94 -4.97
CA SER A 87 5.56 9.16 -5.78
C SER A 87 4.31 9.22 -6.66
N GLN A 88 3.96 8.10 -7.32
CA GLN A 88 2.75 8.01 -8.16
C GLN A 88 1.46 8.18 -7.35
N TYR A 89 1.36 7.56 -6.18
CA TYR A 89 0.18 7.64 -5.33
C TYR A 89 0.04 9.00 -4.66
N TYR A 90 1.12 9.65 -4.22
CA TYR A 90 1.06 11.02 -3.72
C TYR A 90 0.66 12.01 -4.82
N GLU A 91 1.20 11.87 -6.04
CA GLU A 91 0.79 12.69 -7.18
C GLU A 91 -0.71 12.51 -7.49
N ALA A 92 -1.21 11.28 -7.46
CA ALA A 92 -2.62 10.96 -7.64
C ALA A 92 -3.50 11.51 -6.50
N ALA A 93 -3.06 11.35 -5.26
CA ALA A 93 -3.74 11.84 -4.06
C ALA A 93 -3.94 13.35 -4.06
N ASN A 94 -3.00 14.11 -4.63
CA ASN A 94 -3.15 15.55 -4.82
C ASN A 94 -4.29 15.93 -5.78
N ARG A 95 -4.76 14.99 -6.62
CA ARG A 95 -5.88 15.18 -7.53
C ARG A 95 -7.20 14.72 -6.89
N SER A 96 -7.27 13.45 -6.47
CA SER A 96 -8.39 12.88 -5.71
C SER A 96 -8.08 11.45 -5.24
N ASP A 97 -8.87 10.92 -4.31
CA ASP A 97 -8.76 9.52 -3.89
C ASP A 97 -9.16 8.53 -5.01
N SER A 98 -10.03 8.94 -5.93
CA SER A 98 -10.34 8.14 -7.12
C SER A 98 -9.13 7.98 -8.04
N GLU A 99 -8.31 9.02 -8.17
CA GLU A 99 -7.08 8.97 -8.99
C GLU A 99 -6.04 8.02 -8.38
N VAL A 100 -6.02 7.88 -7.06
CA VAL A 100 -5.17 6.90 -6.36
C VAL A 100 -5.57 5.47 -6.75
N GLY A 101 -6.88 5.18 -6.79
CA GLY A 101 -7.38 3.88 -7.24
C GLY A 101 -7.02 3.57 -8.69
N VAL A 102 -7.05 4.58 -9.57
CA VAL A 102 -6.62 4.43 -10.97
C VAL A 102 -5.12 4.13 -11.04
N ALA A 103 -4.30 4.85 -10.27
CA ALA A 103 -2.86 4.62 -10.23
C ALA A 103 -2.52 3.20 -9.71
N ALA A 104 -3.23 2.73 -8.68
CA ALA A 104 -3.09 1.37 -8.15
C ALA A 104 -3.53 0.31 -9.15
N ALA A 105 -4.70 0.48 -9.79
CA ALA A 105 -5.20 -0.45 -10.80
C ALA A 105 -4.23 -0.60 -11.97
N ARG A 106 -3.66 0.52 -12.45
CA ARG A 106 -2.64 0.50 -13.52
C ARG A 106 -1.39 -0.26 -13.11
N ALA A 107 -0.88 -0.03 -11.90
CA ALA A 107 0.28 -0.76 -11.37
C ALA A 107 0.01 -2.27 -11.33
N PHE A 108 -1.19 -2.66 -10.89
CA PHE A 108 -1.59 -4.06 -10.75
C PHE A 108 -1.80 -4.74 -12.09
N ALA A 109 -2.48 -4.07 -13.02
CA ALA A 109 -2.65 -4.53 -14.39
C ALA A 109 -1.29 -4.78 -15.07
N THR A 110 -0.35 -3.84 -14.88
CA THR A 110 1.02 -3.98 -15.41
C THR A 110 1.74 -5.18 -14.80
N ALA A 111 1.66 -5.36 -13.48
CA ALA A 111 2.30 -6.48 -12.78
C ALA A 111 1.68 -7.85 -13.12
N ALA A 112 0.37 -7.89 -13.37
CA ALA A 112 -0.34 -9.11 -13.75
C ALA A 112 -0.21 -9.43 -15.25
N GLY A 113 0.36 -8.54 -16.07
CA GLY A 113 0.36 -8.67 -17.53
C GLY A 113 -1.05 -8.62 -18.13
N LYS A 114 -2.01 -8.02 -17.43
CA LYS A 114 -3.42 -7.94 -17.80
C LYS A 114 -3.80 -6.50 -18.19
N HIS A 115 -4.87 -6.36 -18.95
CA HIS A 115 -5.49 -5.04 -19.16
C HIS A 115 -6.35 -4.67 -17.95
N ASP A 116 -6.39 -3.37 -17.63
CA ASP A 116 -7.24 -2.81 -16.57
C ASP A 116 -8.71 -3.18 -16.83
N SER A 117 -9.29 -3.99 -15.95
CA SER A 117 -10.68 -4.42 -16.06
C SER A 117 -11.61 -3.38 -15.45
N ASN A 118 -12.68 -3.01 -16.15
CA ASN A 118 -13.71 -2.11 -15.65
C ASN A 118 -14.16 -2.52 -14.23
N GLY A 119 -13.92 -1.66 -13.24
CA GLY A 119 -14.28 -1.87 -11.83
C GLY A 119 -13.11 -2.10 -10.87
N LEU A 120 -11.92 -2.45 -11.35
CA LEU A 120 -10.73 -2.68 -10.51
C LEU A 120 -10.32 -1.42 -9.75
N SER A 121 -10.19 -0.29 -10.44
CA SER A 121 -9.88 1.01 -9.83
C SER A 121 -10.87 1.41 -8.73
N GLU A 122 -12.16 1.20 -8.95
CA GLU A 122 -13.20 1.55 -7.98
C GLU A 122 -13.16 0.62 -6.75
N ALA A 123 -12.92 -0.68 -6.97
CA ALA A 123 -12.75 -1.65 -5.89
C ALA A 123 -11.51 -1.32 -5.05
N LEU A 124 -10.38 -0.97 -5.69
CA LEU A 124 -9.15 -0.57 -4.99
C LEU A 124 -9.31 0.73 -4.22
N THR A 125 -9.99 1.72 -4.80
CA THR A 125 -10.34 2.98 -4.12
C THR A 125 -11.13 2.69 -2.85
N ARG A 126 -12.24 1.96 -2.97
CA ARG A 126 -13.07 1.59 -1.81
C ARG A 126 -12.28 0.81 -0.76
N ARG A 127 -11.38 -0.08 -1.18
CA ARG A 127 -10.61 -0.90 -0.26
C ARG A 127 -9.52 -0.09 0.46
N ALA A 128 -8.89 0.86 -0.21
CA ALA A 128 -7.93 1.77 0.39
C ALA A 128 -8.58 2.64 1.45
N VAL A 129 -9.72 3.25 1.11
CA VAL A 129 -10.54 4.03 2.05
C VAL A 129 -10.97 3.16 3.23
N ALA A 130 -11.53 1.98 2.97
CA ALA A 130 -11.98 1.07 4.03
C ALA A 130 -10.85 0.49 4.91
N ALA A 131 -9.61 0.46 4.43
CA ALA A 131 -8.45 0.02 5.21
C ALA A 131 -7.84 1.19 6.01
N ALA A 132 -7.83 2.39 5.43
CA ALA A 132 -7.19 3.57 6.01
C ALA A 132 -8.09 4.32 6.99
N ASP A 133 -9.39 4.44 6.73
CA ASP A 133 -10.31 5.22 7.56
C ASP A 133 -10.45 4.65 8.98
N PRO A 134 -10.71 3.34 9.19
CA PRO A 134 -10.81 2.82 10.56
C PRO A 134 -9.51 2.97 11.35
N LEU A 135 -8.37 2.87 10.68
CA LEU A 135 -7.07 3.08 11.30
C LEU A 135 -6.85 4.55 11.64
N ARG A 136 -7.19 5.48 10.73
CA ARG A 136 -7.13 6.92 10.98
C ARG A 136 -7.99 7.27 12.20
N ASP A 137 -9.25 6.85 12.20
CA ASP A 137 -10.22 7.15 13.26
C ASP A 137 -9.76 6.60 14.61
N PHE A 138 -9.23 5.37 14.64
CA PHE A 138 -8.61 4.83 15.85
C PHE A 138 -7.40 5.66 16.32
N LEU A 139 -6.51 6.01 15.40
CA LEU A 139 -5.31 6.79 15.71
C LEU A 139 -5.65 8.23 16.14
N GLU A 140 -6.83 8.75 15.78
CA GLU A 140 -7.28 10.05 16.28
C GLU A 140 -7.44 10.06 17.81
N GLU A 141 -7.64 8.92 18.45
CA GLU A 141 -7.74 8.81 19.91
C GLU A 141 -6.41 8.44 20.57
N VAL A 142 -5.37 8.19 19.77
CA VAL A 142 -4.04 7.75 20.23
C VAL A 142 -3.06 8.92 20.29
N GLU A 143 -2.22 8.93 21.33
CA GLU A 143 -1.04 9.78 21.41
C GLU A 143 0.21 8.97 21.08
N LEU A 144 1.05 9.48 20.17
CA LEU A 144 2.41 8.97 19.99
C LEU A 144 3.27 9.38 21.18
N LYS A 145 3.33 8.50 22.19
CA LYS A 145 4.16 8.71 23.40
C LYS A 145 5.63 8.37 23.12
N ALA A 146 6.51 9.07 23.83
CA ALA A 146 7.96 8.97 23.73
C ALA A 146 8.53 7.69 24.36
#